data_AF-V4GX18-F1
#
_entry.id   AF-V4GX18-F1
#
_cell.length_a   1.000
_cell.length_b   1.000
_cell.length_c   1.000
_cell.angle_alpha   90.00
_cell.angle_beta   90.00
_cell.angle_gamma   90.00
#
_symmetry.space_group_name_H-M   'P 1'
#
loop_
_entity.id
_entity.type
_entity.pdbx_description
1 polymer ?
#
loop_
_entity_poly.entity_id
_entity_poly.type
_entity_poly.pdbx_seq_one_letter_code
_entity_poly.pdbx_strand_id
1 'polypeptide(L)'
;MSSEHRRITLTEATDGRWTAHDERANVTVHGDTRSGALDALDEAIEAAETDDNDPPAAPLYELVGLVDDEEADRVRERSEQFRAEFDERVDQTRRELSDQN
;
A
#
# COMPACT_ATOMS: atom_id res chain seq x y z
N MET A 1 -3.32 24.45 20.50
CA MET A 1 -4.15 23.84 19.44
C MET A 1 -3.24 23.70 18.24
N SER A 2 -2.55 22.56 18.09
CA SER A 2 -1.79 22.31 16.86
C SER A 2 -2.83 22.18 15.75
N SER A 3 -2.92 23.16 14.87
CA SER A 3 -3.65 22.98 13.61
C SER A 3 -2.85 21.98 12.80
N GLU A 4 -3.11 20.70 13.00
CA GLU A 4 -2.53 19.64 12.18
C GLU A 4 -3.09 19.84 10.77
N HIS A 5 -2.29 20.46 9.92
CA HIS A 5 -2.64 20.66 8.52
C HIS A 5 -2.80 19.27 7.89
N ARG A 6 -4.03 18.87 7.54
CA ARG A 6 -4.29 17.67 6.75
C ARG A 6 -3.89 17.95 5.30
N ARG A 7 -3.05 17.09 4.73
CA ARG A 7 -2.66 17.15 3.32
C ARG A 7 -3.48 16.12 2.57
N ILE A 8 -4.28 16.61 1.63
CA ILE A 8 -5.10 15.78 0.75
C ILE A 8 -4.58 15.97 -0.68
N THR A 9 -4.30 14.86 -1.36
CA THR A 9 -3.89 14.84 -2.76
C THR A 9 -5.08 14.46 -3.63
N LEU A 10 -5.40 15.29 -4.63
CA LEU A 10 -6.36 14.94 -5.67
C LEU A 10 -5.66 14.71 -7.00
N THR A 11 -6.04 13.64 -7.67
CA THR A 11 -5.55 13.30 -9.01
C THR A 11 -6.74 13.05 -9.92
N GLU A 12 -6.78 13.76 -11.05
CA GLU A 12 -7.71 13.49 -12.13
C GLU A 12 -7.09 12.44 -13.06
N ALA A 13 -7.81 11.34 -13.27
CA ALA A 13 -7.45 10.31 -14.21
C ALA A 13 -7.89 10.70 -15.64
N THR A 14 -7.25 10.09 -16.64
CA THR A 14 -7.53 10.37 -18.07
C THR A 14 -8.93 9.98 -18.53
N ASP A 15 -9.65 9.17 -17.74
CA ASP A 15 -11.05 8.80 -17.94
C ASP A 15 -12.04 9.81 -17.31
N GLY A 16 -11.54 10.87 -16.67
CA GLY A 16 -12.33 11.91 -16.00
C GLY A 16 -12.71 11.56 -14.55
N ARG A 17 -12.26 10.41 -14.02
CA ARG A 17 -12.45 10.06 -12.61
C ARG A 17 -11.48 10.82 -11.72
N TRP A 18 -11.92 11.15 -10.52
CA TRP A 18 -11.10 11.79 -9.50
C TRP A 18 -10.74 10.81 -8.40
N THR A 19 -9.47 10.79 -8.01
CA THR A 19 -8.98 10.06 -6.84
C THR A 19 -8.58 11.07 -5.78
N ALA A 20 -9.03 10.86 -4.54
CA ALA A 20 -8.64 11.65 -3.38
C ALA A 20 -7.92 10.75 -2.36
N HIS A 21 -6.78 11.22 -1.87
CA HIS A 21 -5.93 10.49 -0.92
C HIS A 21 -5.58 11.38 0.28
N ASP A 22 -5.82 10.88 1.49
CA ASP A 22 -5.39 11.50 2.75
C ASP A 22 -4.19 10.71 3.33
N GLU A 23 -3.04 11.37 3.41
CA GLU A 23 -1.78 10.77 3.91
C GLU A 23 -1.83 10.43 5.41
N ARG A 24 -2.62 11.16 6.20
CA ARG A 24 -2.70 10.98 7.66
C ARG A 24 -3.60 9.81 8.00
N ALA A 25 -4.76 9.71 7.36
CA ALA A 25 -5.70 8.62 7.55
C ALA A 25 -5.31 7.36 6.75
N ASN A 26 -4.40 7.51 5.78
CA ASN A 26 -4.06 6.47 4.80
C ASN A 26 -5.31 5.93 4.09
N VAL A 27 -6.20 6.85 3.70
CA VAL A 27 -7.46 6.54 3.01
C VAL A 27 -7.37 7.03 1.57
N THR A 28 -7.80 6.19 0.65
CA THR A 28 -7.94 6.51 -0.78
C THR A 28 -9.37 6.24 -1.21
N VAL A 29 -9.99 7.20 -1.88
CA VAL A 29 -11.33 7.08 -2.45
C VAL A 29 -11.37 7.61 -3.87
N HIS A 30 -12.44 7.28 -4.60
CA HIS A 30 -12.67 7.77 -5.95
C HIS A 30 -14.05 8.40 -6.08
N GLY A 31 -14.19 9.35 -7.00
CA GLY A 31 -15.46 9.96 -7.37
C GLY A 31 -15.49 10.36 -8.83
N ASP A 32 -16.69 10.38 -9.43
CA ASP A 32 -16.87 10.83 -10.82
C ASP A 32 -16.68 12.35 -10.98
N THR A 33 -16.61 13.08 -9.86
CA THR A 33 -16.34 14.51 -9.83
C THR A 33 -15.36 14.83 -8.73
N ARG A 34 -14.64 15.94 -8.87
CA ARG A 34 -13.72 16.46 -7.85
C ARG A 34 -14.38 16.57 -6.48
N SER A 35 -15.59 17.14 -6.42
CA SER A 35 -16.34 17.29 -5.17
C SER A 35 -16.81 15.95 -4.63
N GLY A 36 -17.32 15.05 -5.48
CA GLY A 36 -17.73 13.72 -5.04
C GLY A 36 -16.58 12.88 -4.47
N ALA A 37 -15.36 13.03 -4.99
CA ALA A 37 -14.18 12.38 -4.43
C ALA A 37 -13.80 12.93 -3.04
N LEU A 38 -14.07 14.22 -2.77
CA LEU A 38 -13.85 14.82 -1.46
C LEU A 38 -14.96 14.42 -0.47
N ASP A 39 -16.22 14.46 -0.88
CA ASP A 39 -17.34 14.04 -0.03
C ASP A 39 -17.19 12.57 0.40
N ALA A 40 -16.80 11.68 -0.53
CA ALA A 40 -16.52 10.29 -0.23
C ALA A 40 -15.32 10.10 0.71
N LEU A 41 -14.33 11.01 0.67
CA LEU A 41 -13.16 10.95 1.52
C LEU A 41 -13.52 11.32 2.95
N ASP A 42 -14.31 12.37 3.14
CA ASP A 42 -14.80 12.79 4.44
C ASP A 42 -15.65 11.69 5.10
N GLU A 43 -16.57 11.07 4.35
CA GLU A 43 -17.36 9.93 4.85
C GLU A 43 -16.48 8.73 5.26
N ALA A 44 -15.45 8.42 4.47
CA ALA A 44 -14.53 7.32 4.77
C ALA A 44 -13.66 7.60 6.01
N ILE A 45 -13.25 8.86 6.21
CA ILE A 45 -12.51 9.27 7.41
C ILE A 45 -13.42 9.22 8.64
N GLU A 46 -14.65 9.74 8.56
CA GLU A 46 -15.60 9.66 9.67
C GLU A 46 -15.91 8.21 10.06
N ALA A 47 -16.03 7.31 9.07
CA ALA A 47 -16.19 5.88 9.31
C ALA A 47 -14.96 5.27 10.00
N ALA A 48 -13.74 5.60 9.54
CA ALA A 48 -12.50 5.10 10.13
C ALA A 48 -12.24 5.67 11.55
N GLU A 49 -12.63 6.91 11.83
CA GLU A 49 -12.54 7.52 13.16
C GLU A 49 -13.62 6.98 14.12
N THR A 50 -14.73 6.43 13.59
CA THR A 50 -15.79 5.80 14.40
C THR A 50 -15.48 4.33 14.71
N ASP A 51 -14.76 3.64 13.81
CA ASP A 51 -14.36 2.24 13.95
C ASP A 51 -12.94 2.11 14.50
N ASP A 52 -12.72 2.59 15.73
CA ASP A 52 -11.44 2.56 16.48
C ASP A 52 -10.92 1.12 16.78
N ASN A 53 -11.49 0.07 16.17
CA ASN A 53 -11.14 -1.34 16.44
C ASN A 53 -10.64 -2.15 15.24
N ASP A 54 -10.68 -1.64 14.00
CA ASP A 54 -10.10 -2.34 12.86
C ASP A 54 -9.34 -1.32 12.01
N PRO A 55 -8.01 -1.48 11.81
CA PRO A 55 -7.32 -0.61 10.86
C PRO A 55 -8.05 -0.77 9.52
N PRO A 56 -8.37 0.31 8.78
CA PRO A 56 -8.95 0.15 7.47
C PRO A 56 -7.96 -0.69 6.69
N ALA A 57 -8.34 -1.95 6.48
CA ALA A 57 -7.63 -2.84 5.59
C ALA A 57 -7.73 -2.14 4.25
N ALA A 58 -6.70 -1.34 3.93
CA ALA A 58 -6.50 -0.83 2.59
C ALA A 58 -6.77 -2.04 1.70
N PRO A 59 -7.81 -2.01 0.86
CA PRO A 59 -8.14 -3.17 0.09
C PRO A 59 -6.90 -3.43 -0.76
N LEU A 60 -6.24 -4.58 -0.51
CA LEU A 60 -5.10 -5.09 -1.28
C LEU A 60 -5.43 -5.21 -2.79
N TYR A 61 -6.65 -4.87 -3.19
CA TYR A 61 -7.13 -4.73 -4.55
C TYR A 61 -6.42 -3.62 -5.35
N GLU A 62 -5.82 -2.59 -4.75
CA GLU A 62 -5.05 -1.59 -5.54
C GLU A 62 -3.60 -2.03 -5.82
N LEU A 63 -3.11 -3.11 -5.18
CA LEU A 63 -1.83 -3.74 -5.55
C LEU A 63 -1.98 -4.72 -6.73
N VAL A 64 -3.20 -5.08 -7.12
CA VAL A 64 -3.50 -6.09 -8.16
C VAL A 64 -3.45 -5.53 -9.60
N GLY A 65 -3.08 -4.25 -9.80
CA GLY A 65 -3.08 -3.62 -11.13
C GLY A 65 -1.85 -2.80 -11.52
N LEU A 66 -0.79 -2.76 -10.72
CA LEU A 66 0.38 -1.89 -10.98
C LEU A 66 1.50 -2.56 -11.78
N VAL A 67 1.30 -3.79 -12.24
CA VAL A 67 2.36 -4.59 -12.84
C VAL A 67 1.76 -5.33 -14.04
N ASP A 68 2.22 -5.00 -15.25
CA ASP A 68 1.95 -5.84 -16.42
C ASP A 68 2.53 -7.26 -16.22
N ASP A 69 2.03 -8.25 -16.95
CA ASP A 69 2.43 -9.65 -16.78
C ASP A 69 3.97 -9.84 -16.86
N GLU A 70 4.64 -9.02 -17.66
CA GLU A 70 6.09 -9.03 -17.82
C GLU A 70 6.81 -8.54 -16.55
N GLU A 71 6.38 -7.42 -15.98
CA GLU A 71 6.96 -6.92 -14.73
C GLU A 71 6.57 -7.82 -13.53
N ALA A 72 5.43 -8.52 -13.59
CA ALA A 72 5.04 -9.50 -12.56
C ALA A 72 5.96 -10.72 -12.59
N ASP A 73 6.33 -11.18 -13.79
CA ASP A 73 7.31 -12.24 -13.98
C ASP A 73 8.71 -11.79 -13.54
N ARG A 74 9.12 -10.53 -13.80
CA ARG A 74 10.39 -9.99 -13.27
C ARG A 74 10.42 -9.91 -11.74
N VAL A 75 9.33 -9.48 -11.12
CA VAL A 75 9.22 -9.44 -9.65
C VAL A 75 9.25 -10.84 -9.06
N ARG A 76 8.62 -11.83 -9.72
CA ARG A 76 8.67 -13.25 -9.32
C ARG A 76 10.10 -13.79 -9.39
N GLU A 77 10.78 -13.59 -10.51
CA GLU A 77 12.16 -14.04 -10.72
C GLU A 77 13.12 -13.41 -9.69
N ARG A 78 12.99 -12.10 -9.44
CA ARG A 78 13.79 -11.40 -8.43
C ARG A 78 13.53 -11.92 -7.01
N SER A 79 12.29 -12.30 -6.71
CA SER A 79 11.92 -12.85 -5.41
C SER A 79 12.46 -14.27 -5.21
N GLU A 80 12.51 -15.08 -6.27
CA GLU A 80 13.11 -16.42 -6.24
C GLU A 80 14.62 -16.35 -6.03
N GLN A 81 15.31 -15.44 -6.71
CA GLN A 81 16.74 -15.20 -6.51
C GLN A 81 17.05 -14.77 -5.08
N PHE A 82 16.26 -13.83 -4.52
CA PHE A 82 16.43 -13.39 -3.14
C PHE A 82 16.22 -14.53 -2.14
N ARG A 83 15.21 -15.41 -2.36
CA ARG A 83 14.99 -16.59 -1.52
C ARG A 83 16.18 -17.55 -1.56
N ALA A 84 16.72 -17.82 -2.75
CA ALA A 84 17.88 -18.67 -2.90
C ALA A 84 19.11 -18.11 -2.17
N GLU A 85 19.39 -16.82 -2.29
CA GLU A 85 20.50 -16.16 -1.57
C GLU A 85 20.29 -16.15 -0.04
N PHE A 86 19.05 -16.02 0.41
CA PHE A 86 18.74 -16.05 1.83
C PHE A 86 18.92 -17.45 2.40
N ASP A 87 18.43 -18.48 1.72
CA ASP A 87 18.58 -19.88 2.13
C ASP A 87 20.06 -20.29 2.15
N GLU A 88 20.86 -19.89 1.14
CA GLU A 88 22.31 -20.13 1.13
C GLU A 88 23.00 -19.48 2.33
N ARG A 89 22.64 -18.24 2.67
CA ARG A 89 23.20 -17.51 3.80
C ARG A 89 22.84 -18.14 5.13
N VAL A 90 21.60 -18.59 5.28
CA VAL A 90 21.13 -19.30 6.49
C VAL A 90 21.88 -20.62 6.65
N ASP A 91 22.07 -21.38 5.58
CA ASP A 91 22.84 -22.62 5.60
C ASP A 91 24.33 -22.40 5.92
N GLN A 92 24.91 -21.32 5.41
CA GLN A 92 26.28 -20.92 5.73
C GLN A 92 26.43 -20.58 7.21
N THR A 93 25.54 -19.73 7.74
CA THR A 93 25.53 -19.39 9.18
C THR A 93 25.33 -20.63 10.05
N ARG A 94 24.48 -21.58 9.61
CA ARG A 94 24.26 -22.84 10.33
C ARG A 94 25.50 -23.73 10.36
N ARG A 95 26.31 -23.76 9.30
CA ARG A 95 27.59 -24.48 9.28
C ARG A 95 28.63 -23.81 10.17
N GLU A 96 28.75 -22.49 10.11
CA GLU A 96 29.70 -21.73 10.94
C GLU A 96 29.41 -21.88 12.44
N LEU A 97 28.13 -21.93 12.82
CA LEU A 97 27.72 -22.19 14.21
C LEU A 97 27.94 -23.66 14.63
N SER A 98 27.94 -24.60 13.68
CA SER A 98 28.22 -26.01 13.94
C SER A 98 29.71 -26.32 14.09
N ASP A 99 30.59 -25.50 13.51
CA ASP A 99 32.05 -25.63 13.65
C ASP A 99 32.61 -24.96 14.92
N GLN A 100 31.80 -24.20 15.66
CA GLN A 100 32.17 -23.56 16.94
C GLN A 100 31.78 -24.36 18.20
N ASN A 101 31.21 -25.57 18.06
CA ASN A 101 30.85 -26.49 19.15
C ASN A 101 31.68 -27.78 19.07
#